data_AF-A0A286NS94-F1
#
_entry.id   AF-A0A286NS94-F1
#
_cell.length_a   1.000
_cell.length_b   1.000
_cell.length_c   1.000
_cell.angle_alpha   90.00
_cell.angle_beta   90.00
_cell.angle_gamma   90.00
#
_symmetry.space_group_name_H-M   'P 1'
#
loop_
_entity.id
_entity.type
_entity.pdbx_description
1 polymer ?
#
loop_
_entity_poly.entity_id
_entity_poly.type
_entity_poly.pdbx_seq_one_letter_code
_entity_poly.pdbx_strand_id
1 'polypeptide(L)'
;MNPQETGPRALSHLHTLGLLTDAEHAQALAHPDLPNTPLRTPSEALGWAAAKGIVAPEALPGLRDRAAPGAQDEAHRTVANAVAMVSGQAPAWVLLEISLMANRLEDGVTESALDQLQALQLIDPAQHAQALSLLPAQEPEWAAPASPAATLAWAVRTGVLTPAQLQALASPMSAVSPEGRQVVADALVRTERSSGGHTKTVRTRSVTWHSTGASGSPRAGKVIAVVAVAAVALYLLFAR
;
A
#
# COMPACT_ATOMS: atom_id res chain seq x y z
N MET A 1 19.04 -1.01 -0.35
CA MET A 1 18.71 -0.15 -1.51
C MET A 1 18.44 1.25 -0.99
N ASN A 2 19.02 2.30 -1.59
CA ASN A 2 18.83 3.67 -1.12
C ASN A 2 17.41 4.15 -1.51
N PRO A 3 16.51 4.45 -0.56
CA PRO A 3 15.12 4.79 -0.86
C PRO A 3 14.95 6.12 -1.63
N GLN A 4 16.00 6.95 -1.75
CA GLN A 4 15.98 8.18 -2.52
C GLN A 4 16.15 7.96 -4.04
N GLU A 5 16.71 6.83 -4.46
CA GLU A 5 16.96 6.52 -5.88
C GLU A 5 15.86 5.65 -6.50
N THR A 6 15.00 5.06 -5.67
CA THR A 6 13.98 4.11 -6.17
C THR A 6 12.86 4.80 -6.95
N GLY A 7 12.52 6.04 -6.62
CA GLY A 7 11.46 6.79 -7.31
C GLY A 7 11.83 7.17 -8.74
N PRO A 8 12.97 7.85 -8.97
CA PRO A 8 13.48 8.11 -10.32
C PRO A 8 13.65 6.82 -11.13
N ARG A 9 14.20 5.76 -10.52
CA ARG A 9 14.34 4.45 -11.19
C ARG A 9 13.00 3.87 -11.62
N ALA A 10 11.98 3.91 -10.77
CA ALA A 10 10.64 3.43 -11.09
C ALA A 10 10.00 4.23 -12.24
N LEU A 11 10.18 5.56 -12.25
CA LEU A 11 9.70 6.42 -13.34
C LEU A 11 10.40 6.12 -14.67
N SER A 12 11.72 5.93 -14.66
CA SER A 12 12.47 5.53 -15.86
C SER A 12 12.09 4.13 -16.35
N HIS A 13 11.71 3.23 -15.44
CA HIS A 13 11.18 1.93 -15.83
C HIS A 13 9.82 2.05 -16.52
N LEU A 14 8.91 2.87 -15.99
CA LEU A 14 7.61 3.13 -16.64
C LEU A 14 7.77 3.72 -18.05
N HIS A 15 8.76 4.58 -18.25
CA HIS A 15 9.13 5.10 -19.57
C HIS A 15 9.62 3.98 -20.50
N THR A 16 10.47 3.08 -20.00
CA THR A 16 10.96 1.90 -20.74
C THR A 16 9.82 0.94 -21.11
N LEU A 17 8.82 0.77 -20.24
CA LEU A 17 7.61 -0.02 -20.50
C LEU A 17 6.68 0.66 -21.52
N GLY A 18 6.93 1.90 -21.93
CA GLY A 18 6.05 2.68 -22.82
C GLY A 18 4.81 3.25 -22.13
N LEU A 19 4.72 3.16 -20.80
CA LEU A 19 3.56 3.63 -20.03
C LEU A 19 3.56 5.14 -19.82
N LEU A 20 4.74 5.76 -19.80
CA LEU A 20 4.92 7.22 -19.81
C LEU A 20 5.48 7.65 -21.16
N THR A 21 4.92 8.71 -21.73
CA THR A 21 5.53 9.45 -22.84
C THR A 21 6.79 10.20 -22.38
N ASP A 22 7.62 10.64 -23.33
CA ASP A 22 8.81 11.46 -23.02
C ASP A 22 8.46 12.71 -22.19
N ALA A 23 7.35 13.37 -22.53
CA ALA A 23 6.88 14.56 -21.84
C ALA A 23 6.40 14.26 -20.41
N GLU A 24 5.58 13.21 -20.23
CA GLU A 24 5.11 12.78 -18.91
C GLU A 24 6.29 12.33 -18.02
N HIS A 25 7.25 11.59 -18.58
CA HIS A 25 8.45 11.16 -17.87
C HIS A 25 9.32 12.35 -17.43
N ALA A 26 9.60 13.30 -18.33
CA ALA A 26 10.36 14.50 -18.00
C ALA A 26 9.66 15.36 -16.93
N GLN A 27 8.33 15.52 -17.05
CA GLN A 27 7.53 16.22 -16.06
C GLN A 27 7.56 15.53 -14.69
N ALA A 28 7.48 14.21 -14.66
CA ALA A 28 7.53 13.42 -13.43
C ALA A 28 8.88 13.58 -12.70
N LEU A 29 9.99 13.50 -13.43
CA LEU A 29 11.33 13.67 -12.86
C LEU A 29 11.58 15.08 -12.33
N ALA A 30 10.97 16.10 -12.96
CA ALA A 30 11.09 17.49 -12.53
C ALA A 30 10.12 17.87 -11.37
N HIS A 31 9.23 16.97 -10.97
CA HIS A 31 8.18 17.30 -10.00
C HIS A 31 8.75 17.53 -8.59
N PRO A 32 8.41 18.64 -7.90
CA PRO A 32 9.02 19.01 -6.61
C PRO A 32 8.73 18.03 -5.47
N ASP A 33 7.62 17.28 -5.53
CA ASP A 33 7.26 16.30 -4.50
C ASP A 33 7.95 14.94 -4.65
N LEU A 34 8.62 14.67 -5.78
CA LEU A 34 9.24 13.37 -6.04
C LEU A 34 10.28 12.99 -4.96
N PRO A 35 11.19 13.87 -4.51
CA PRO A 35 12.17 13.54 -3.46
C PRO A 35 11.55 13.21 -2.10
N ASN A 36 10.32 13.69 -1.85
CA ASN A 36 9.60 13.51 -0.60
C ASN A 36 8.62 12.32 -0.64
N THR A 37 8.45 11.70 -1.80
CA THR A 37 7.57 10.55 -1.99
C THR A 37 8.43 9.34 -2.31
N PRO A 38 8.74 8.47 -1.32
CA PRO A 38 9.49 7.27 -1.60
C PRO A 38 8.60 6.34 -2.43
N LEU A 39 8.84 6.28 -3.74
CA LEU A 39 8.20 5.36 -4.67
C LEU A 39 9.18 4.20 -4.89
N ARG A 40 8.72 2.96 -4.72
CA ARG A 40 9.56 1.76 -4.73
C ARG A 40 9.26 0.83 -5.88
N THR A 41 8.06 0.90 -6.44
CA THR A 41 7.67 0.07 -7.59
C THR A 41 7.18 0.96 -8.74
N PRO A 42 7.24 0.46 -9.99
CA PRO A 42 6.59 1.10 -11.13
C PRO A 42 5.11 1.37 -10.88
N SER A 43 4.39 0.45 -10.22
CA SER A 43 2.97 0.61 -9.89
C SER A 43 2.72 1.79 -8.95
N GLU A 44 3.54 1.93 -7.90
CA GLU A 44 3.48 3.08 -6.99
C GLU A 44 3.78 4.39 -7.74
N ALA A 45 4.81 4.38 -8.60
CA ALA A 45 5.20 5.55 -9.37
C ALA A 45 4.13 5.98 -10.39
N LEU A 46 3.43 5.02 -11.00
CA LEU A 46 2.35 5.28 -11.94
C LEU A 46 1.11 5.83 -11.24
N GLY A 47 0.73 5.24 -10.09
CA GLY A 47 -0.34 5.77 -9.24
C GLY A 47 -0.04 7.19 -8.75
N TRP A 48 1.23 7.46 -8.41
CA TRP A 48 1.69 8.80 -8.07
C TRP A 48 1.62 9.79 -9.23
N ALA A 49 2.05 9.39 -10.43
CA ALA A 49 1.96 10.23 -11.62
C ALA A 49 0.50 10.61 -11.92
N ALA A 50 -0.44 9.66 -11.76
CA ALA A 50 -1.87 9.91 -11.87
C ALA A 50 -2.38 10.86 -10.77
N ALA A 51 -1.99 10.64 -9.50
CA ALA A 51 -2.39 11.48 -8.39
C ALA A 51 -1.87 12.93 -8.48
N LYS A 52 -0.75 13.16 -9.17
CA LYS A 52 -0.19 14.48 -9.45
C LYS A 52 -0.71 15.09 -10.76
N GLY A 53 -1.59 14.40 -11.49
CA GLY A 53 -2.14 14.86 -12.76
C GLY A 53 -1.11 14.95 -13.88
N ILE A 54 0.03 14.27 -13.75
CA ILE A 54 1.01 14.11 -14.83
C ILE A 54 0.42 13.19 -15.90
N VAL A 55 -0.22 12.11 -15.44
CA VAL A 55 -1.09 11.27 -16.27
C VAL A 55 -2.53 11.54 -15.88
N ALA A 56 -3.41 11.67 -16.86
CA ALA A 56 -4.85 11.80 -16.61
C ALA A 56 -5.37 10.54 -15.89
N PRO A 57 -5.94 10.63 -14.67
CA PRO A 57 -6.40 9.47 -13.92
C PRO A 57 -7.39 8.58 -14.68
N GLU A 58 -8.19 9.18 -15.55
CA GLU A 58 -9.21 8.54 -16.36
C GLU A 58 -8.61 7.74 -17.53
N ALA A 59 -7.42 8.13 -17.98
CA ALA A 59 -6.67 7.45 -19.03
C ALA A 59 -5.86 6.26 -18.47
N LEU A 60 -5.70 6.17 -17.15
CA LEU A 60 -4.86 5.17 -16.47
C LEU A 60 -5.15 3.73 -16.92
N PRO A 61 -6.42 3.25 -17.00
CA PRO A 61 -6.69 1.88 -17.44
C PRO A 61 -6.30 1.61 -18.90
N GLY A 62 -6.31 2.64 -19.74
CA GLY A 62 -5.97 2.56 -21.16
C GLY A 62 -4.46 2.61 -21.45
N LEU A 63 -3.61 2.92 -20.45
CA LEU A 63 -2.16 2.99 -20.66
C LEU A 63 -1.55 1.65 -21.05
N ARG A 64 -2.19 0.53 -20.71
CA ARG A 64 -1.76 -0.82 -21.12
C ARG A 64 -1.61 -0.96 -22.63
N ASP A 65 -2.37 -0.19 -23.40
CA ASP A 65 -2.33 -0.21 -24.87
C ASP A 65 -1.09 0.51 -25.43
N ARG A 66 -0.35 1.25 -24.59
CA ARG A 66 0.92 1.92 -24.94
C ARG A 66 2.14 1.03 -24.70
N ALA A 67 1.96 -0.16 -24.15
CA ALA A 67 3.06 -1.02 -23.72
C ALA A 67 4.05 -1.27 -24.85
N ALA A 68 5.34 -1.15 -24.54
CA ALA A 68 6.42 -1.45 -25.47
C ALA A 68 6.36 -2.92 -25.93
N PRO A 69 6.81 -3.25 -27.15
CA PRO A 69 6.85 -4.63 -27.62
C PRO A 69 7.66 -5.54 -26.68
N GLY A 70 7.06 -6.63 -26.20
CA GLY A 70 7.68 -7.58 -25.28
C GLY A 70 7.50 -7.24 -23.80
N ALA A 71 6.92 -6.08 -23.47
CA ALA A 71 6.68 -5.62 -22.10
C ALA A 71 5.21 -5.70 -21.67
N GLN A 72 4.33 -6.32 -22.49
CA GLN A 72 2.89 -6.26 -22.29
C GLN A 72 2.48 -6.82 -20.93
N ASP A 73 2.85 -8.04 -20.56
CA ASP A 73 2.38 -8.66 -19.32
C ASP A 73 2.76 -7.85 -18.07
N GLU A 74 3.96 -7.29 -18.06
CA GLU A 74 4.41 -6.42 -16.99
C GLU A 74 3.64 -5.10 -16.98
N ALA A 75 3.53 -4.42 -18.13
CA ALA A 75 2.80 -3.18 -18.25
C ALA A 75 1.33 -3.31 -17.82
N HIS A 76 0.67 -4.41 -18.19
CA HIS A 76 -0.71 -4.71 -17.77
C HIS A 76 -0.81 -4.87 -16.25
N ARG A 77 0.12 -5.60 -15.63
CA ARG A 77 0.16 -5.78 -14.17
C ARG A 77 0.41 -4.46 -13.45
N THR A 78 1.37 -3.67 -13.93
CA THR A 78 1.71 -2.36 -13.38
C THR A 78 0.52 -1.41 -13.44
N VAL A 79 -0.17 -1.36 -14.58
CA VAL A 79 -1.39 -0.55 -14.74
C VAL A 79 -2.50 -1.04 -13.82
N ALA A 80 -2.76 -2.34 -13.75
CA ALA A 80 -3.81 -2.90 -12.89
C ALA A 80 -3.57 -2.55 -11.41
N ASN A 81 -2.33 -2.71 -10.93
CA ASN A 81 -1.93 -2.36 -9.57
C ASN A 81 -2.08 -0.85 -9.31
N ALA A 82 -1.58 -0.01 -10.22
CA ALA A 82 -1.71 1.44 -10.10
C ALA A 82 -3.18 1.90 -10.06
N VAL A 83 -4.04 1.33 -10.92
CA VAL A 83 -5.47 1.58 -10.92
C VAL A 83 -6.08 1.20 -9.57
N ALA A 84 -5.75 0.03 -9.02
CA ALA A 84 -6.25 -0.39 -7.70
C ALA A 84 -5.87 0.58 -6.58
N MET A 85 -4.69 1.22 -6.65
CA MET A 85 -4.22 2.17 -5.64
C MET A 85 -4.95 3.53 -5.66
N VAL A 86 -5.44 3.96 -6.82
CA VAL A 86 -5.99 5.32 -6.99
C VAL A 86 -7.46 5.37 -7.37
N SER A 87 -8.10 4.21 -7.55
CA SER A 87 -9.53 4.11 -7.90
C SER A 87 -10.41 4.08 -6.66
N GLY A 88 -11.41 4.95 -6.61
CA GLY A 88 -12.36 4.99 -5.51
C GLY A 88 -13.18 6.28 -5.49
N GLN A 89 -13.94 6.48 -4.40
CA GLN A 89 -14.79 7.67 -4.22
C GLN A 89 -14.05 8.87 -3.61
N ALA A 90 -12.80 8.67 -3.17
CA ALA A 90 -11.95 9.74 -2.65
C ALA A 90 -11.00 10.26 -3.74
N PRO A 91 -10.42 11.47 -3.58
CA PRO A 91 -9.41 11.97 -4.50
C PRO A 91 -8.22 10.99 -4.65
N ALA A 92 -7.69 10.84 -5.86
CA ALA A 92 -6.62 9.91 -6.20
C ALA A 92 -5.39 10.03 -5.27
N TRP A 93 -5.01 11.25 -4.86
CA TRP A 93 -3.89 11.47 -3.95
C TRP A 93 -4.14 10.91 -2.54
N VAL A 94 -5.38 10.91 -2.06
CA VAL A 94 -5.75 10.33 -0.75
C VAL A 94 -5.64 8.81 -0.82
N LEU A 95 -6.19 8.22 -1.88
CA LEU A 95 -6.19 6.77 -2.08
C LEU A 95 -4.76 6.24 -2.26
N LEU A 96 -3.93 6.99 -3.00
CA LEU A 96 -2.51 6.69 -3.12
C LEU A 96 -1.80 6.71 -1.77
N GLU A 97 -2.02 7.74 -0.94
CA GLU A 97 -1.37 7.82 0.38
C GLU A 97 -1.72 6.62 1.26
N ILE A 98 -3.01 6.23 1.29
CA ILE A 98 -3.48 5.04 2.00
C ILE A 98 -2.81 3.77 1.46
N SER A 99 -2.75 3.62 0.13
CA SER A 99 -2.17 2.44 -0.52
C SER A 99 -0.67 2.34 -0.29
N LEU A 100 0.06 3.46 -0.37
CA LEU A 100 1.49 3.50 -0.04
C LEU A 100 1.72 3.11 1.42
N MET A 101 0.89 3.59 2.35
CA MET A 101 0.99 3.17 3.75
C MET A 101 0.77 1.65 3.91
N ALA A 102 -0.23 1.08 3.23
CA ALA A 102 -0.49 -0.36 3.26
C ALA A 102 0.67 -1.16 2.67
N ASN A 103 1.16 -0.81 1.48
CA ASN A 103 2.28 -1.49 0.83
C ASN A 103 3.55 -1.45 1.69
N ARG A 104 3.82 -0.34 2.38
CA ARG A 104 4.99 -0.22 3.28
C ARG A 104 4.92 -1.15 4.48
N LEU A 105 3.72 -1.58 4.90
CA LEU A 105 3.57 -2.59 5.95
C LEU A 105 3.87 -4.00 5.42
N GLU A 106 3.73 -4.20 4.12
CA GLU A 106 3.96 -5.47 3.41
C GLU A 106 5.38 -5.57 2.83
N ASP A 107 6.19 -4.52 2.96
CA ASP A 107 7.60 -4.52 2.58
C ASP A 107 8.38 -5.64 3.30
N GLY A 108 8.94 -6.55 2.51
CA GLY A 108 9.77 -7.67 2.99
C GLY A 108 8.96 -8.89 3.44
N VAL A 109 7.64 -8.86 3.28
CA VAL A 109 6.76 -10.02 3.46
C VAL A 109 6.93 -10.96 2.26
N THR A 110 7.66 -12.04 2.48
CA THR A 110 8.02 -13.03 1.45
C THR A 110 7.91 -14.44 2.01
N GLU A 111 7.82 -15.44 1.11
CA GLU A 111 7.90 -16.86 1.46
C GLU A 111 9.18 -17.16 2.28
N SER A 112 10.34 -16.68 1.84
CA SER A 112 11.60 -16.87 2.57
C SER A 112 11.61 -16.28 3.99
N ALA A 113 10.86 -15.19 4.23
CA ALA A 113 10.70 -14.62 5.55
C ALA A 113 9.73 -15.45 6.41
N LEU A 114 8.69 -16.04 5.81
CA LEU A 114 7.81 -16.99 6.49
C LEU A 114 8.58 -18.26 6.91
N ASP A 115 9.42 -18.79 6.03
CA ASP A 115 10.27 -19.94 6.35
C ASP A 115 11.20 -19.64 7.52
N GLN A 116 11.76 -18.43 7.58
CA GLN A 116 12.56 -17.98 8.71
C GLN A 116 11.74 -17.90 10.01
N LEU A 117 10.49 -17.42 9.97
CA LEU A 117 9.63 -17.40 11.15
C LEU A 117 9.34 -18.81 11.67
N GLN A 118 9.07 -19.77 10.77
CA GLN A 118 8.87 -21.17 11.17
C GLN A 118 10.15 -21.80 11.72
N ALA A 119 11.31 -21.54 11.10
CA ALA A 119 12.61 -22.02 11.57
C ALA A 119 12.96 -21.49 12.97
N LEU A 120 12.57 -20.24 13.27
CA LEU A 120 12.70 -19.62 14.59
C LEU A 120 11.60 -20.05 15.57
N GLN A 121 10.67 -20.92 15.17
CA GLN A 121 9.52 -21.37 15.95
C GLN A 121 8.62 -20.22 16.44
N LEU A 122 8.55 -19.13 15.68
CA LEU A 122 7.69 -17.97 15.97
C LEU A 122 6.27 -18.16 15.43
N ILE A 123 6.11 -19.06 14.48
CA ILE A 123 4.83 -19.55 13.96
C ILE A 123 4.86 -21.07 13.91
N ASP A 124 3.69 -21.69 14.08
CA ASP A 124 3.54 -23.13 13.90
C ASP A 124 3.32 -23.49 12.40
N PRO A 125 3.42 -24.78 12.02
CA PRO A 125 3.24 -25.20 10.63
C PRO A 125 1.86 -24.89 10.03
N ALA A 126 0.79 -24.87 10.84
CA ALA A 126 -0.54 -24.53 10.37
C ALA A 126 -0.65 -23.02 10.08
N GLN A 127 -0.08 -22.19 10.95
CA GLN A 127 0.04 -20.76 10.74
C GLN A 127 0.91 -20.41 9.52
N HIS A 128 2.01 -21.14 9.31
CA HIS A 128 2.83 -20.98 8.10
C HIS A 128 2.04 -21.30 6.83
N ALA A 129 1.36 -22.46 6.79
CA ALA A 129 0.53 -22.84 5.64
C ALA A 129 -0.60 -21.82 5.37
N GLN A 130 -1.23 -21.33 6.43
CA GLN A 130 -2.24 -20.27 6.31
C GLN A 130 -1.62 -18.98 5.76
N ALA A 131 -0.49 -18.53 6.31
CA ALA A 131 0.21 -17.34 5.85
C ALA A 131 0.64 -17.43 4.39
N LEU A 132 1.12 -18.59 3.93
CA LEU A 132 1.51 -18.80 2.54
C LEU A 132 0.35 -18.50 1.57
N SER A 133 -0.87 -18.91 1.91
CA SER A 133 -2.05 -18.66 1.06
C SER A 133 -2.49 -17.20 1.02
N LEU A 134 -1.99 -16.37 1.95
CA LEU A 134 -2.34 -14.96 2.08
C LEU A 134 -1.21 -14.03 1.58
N LEU A 135 -0.06 -14.57 1.16
CA LEU A 135 1.09 -13.76 0.78
C LEU A 135 0.71 -12.67 -0.24
N PRO A 136 1.14 -11.41 -0.03
CA PRO A 136 0.90 -10.35 -0.99
C PRO A 136 1.59 -10.65 -2.31
N ALA A 137 0.95 -10.28 -3.42
CA ALA A 137 1.57 -10.37 -4.74
C ALA A 137 2.79 -9.44 -4.79
N GLN A 138 3.96 -9.98 -5.10
CA GLN A 138 5.21 -9.23 -5.18
C GLN A 138 5.59 -8.95 -6.64
N GLU A 139 6.25 -7.82 -6.88
CA GLU A 139 7.00 -7.55 -8.11
C GLU A 139 8.48 -7.92 -7.83
N PRO A 140 8.97 -9.11 -8.23
CA PRO A 140 10.20 -9.69 -7.68
C PRO A 140 11.44 -8.81 -7.84
N GLU A 141 11.54 -8.08 -8.96
CA GLU A 141 12.65 -7.18 -9.26
C GLU A 141 12.67 -5.89 -8.42
N TRP A 142 11.55 -5.60 -7.77
CA TRP A 142 11.30 -4.40 -6.96
C TRP A 142 11.01 -4.73 -5.49
N ALA A 143 10.99 -6.02 -5.14
CA ALA A 143 10.67 -6.50 -3.80
C ALA A 143 11.70 -5.99 -2.79
N ALA A 144 11.20 -5.53 -1.63
CA ALA A 144 12.05 -5.22 -0.51
C ALA A 144 12.72 -6.52 0.03
N PRO A 145 13.93 -6.42 0.64
CA PRO A 145 14.57 -7.57 1.26
C PRO A 145 13.65 -8.26 2.26
N ALA A 146 13.71 -9.59 2.30
CA ALA A 146 12.97 -10.42 3.24
C ALA A 146 13.16 -9.92 4.69
N SER A 147 12.06 -9.74 5.41
CA SER A 147 12.08 -9.21 6.77
C SER A 147 11.16 -10.04 7.68
N PRO A 148 11.72 -10.95 8.50
CA PRO A 148 10.93 -11.74 9.45
C PRO A 148 10.07 -10.88 10.36
N ALA A 149 10.59 -9.75 10.85
CA ALA A 149 9.83 -8.84 11.70
C ALA A 149 8.65 -8.17 10.98
N ALA A 150 8.82 -7.81 9.70
CA ALA A 150 7.72 -7.30 8.88
C ALA A 150 6.65 -8.38 8.66
N THR A 151 7.08 -9.59 8.29
CA THR A 151 6.21 -10.75 8.09
C THR A 151 5.45 -11.12 9.36
N LEU A 152 6.07 -11.05 10.54
CA LEU A 152 5.41 -11.37 11.80
C LEU A 152 4.36 -10.32 12.17
N ALA A 153 4.66 -9.02 11.97
CA ALA A 153 3.68 -7.95 12.17
C ALA A 153 2.52 -8.05 11.17
N TRP A 154 2.82 -8.40 9.92
CA TRP A 154 1.83 -8.66 8.87
C TRP A 154 0.93 -9.84 9.21
N ALA A 155 1.48 -10.94 9.72
CA ALA A 155 0.71 -12.12 10.15
C ALA A 155 -0.29 -11.79 11.27
N VAL A 156 0.03 -10.84 12.16
CA VAL A 156 -0.92 -10.34 13.15
C VAL A 156 -2.05 -9.54 12.51
N ARG A 157 -1.72 -8.68 11.55
CA ARG A 157 -2.70 -7.86 10.82
C ARG A 157 -3.67 -8.71 9.99
N THR A 158 -3.19 -9.79 9.38
CA THR A 158 -4.01 -10.71 8.57
C THR A 158 -4.72 -11.78 9.39
N GLY A 159 -4.51 -11.80 10.73
CA GLY A 159 -5.18 -12.72 11.64
C GLY A 159 -4.61 -14.14 11.66
N VAL A 160 -3.48 -14.39 10.98
CA VAL A 160 -2.72 -15.65 11.11
C VAL A 160 -2.21 -15.82 12.54
N LEU A 161 -1.77 -14.71 13.16
CA LEU A 161 -1.42 -14.61 14.56
C LEU A 161 -2.35 -13.64 15.26
N THR A 162 -2.66 -13.91 16.52
CA THR A 162 -3.36 -12.95 17.38
C THR A 162 -2.37 -11.99 18.04
N PRO A 163 -2.79 -10.77 18.39
CA PRO A 163 -1.95 -9.86 19.18
C PRO A 163 -1.49 -10.48 20.51
N ALA A 164 -2.33 -11.31 21.14
CA ALA A 164 -2.00 -12.01 22.37
C ALA A 164 -0.89 -13.05 22.18
N GLN A 165 -0.91 -13.78 21.06
CA GLN A 165 0.19 -14.70 20.71
C GLN A 165 1.50 -13.95 20.50
N LEU A 166 1.48 -12.80 19.81
CA LEU A 166 2.69 -11.98 19.65
C LEU A 166 3.23 -11.49 21.00
N GLN A 167 2.37 -11.08 21.93
CA GLN A 167 2.77 -10.68 23.29
C GLN A 167 3.32 -11.87 24.10
N ALA A 168 2.75 -13.07 23.94
CA ALA A 168 3.26 -14.27 24.58
C ALA A 168 4.69 -14.60 24.09
N LEU A 169 4.97 -14.45 22.80
CA LEU A 169 6.33 -14.63 22.24
C LEU A 169 7.34 -13.63 22.82
N ALA A 170 6.90 -12.41 23.12
CA ALA A 170 7.74 -11.34 23.70
C ALA A 170 7.98 -11.52 25.21
N SER A 171 7.28 -12.44 25.86
CA SER A 171 7.38 -12.62 27.30
C SER A 171 8.75 -13.18 27.71
N PRO A 172 9.34 -12.75 28.84
CA PRO A 172 10.64 -13.24 29.29
C PRO A 172 10.70 -14.75 29.55
N MET A 173 9.54 -15.37 29.81
CA MET A 173 9.42 -16.82 30.03
C MET A 173 9.28 -17.62 28.73
N SER A 174 9.24 -16.94 27.58
CA SER A 174 9.13 -17.59 26.27
C SER A 174 10.44 -18.33 25.94
N ALA A 175 10.33 -19.55 25.40
CA ALA A 175 11.49 -20.36 25.00
C ALA A 175 12.14 -19.90 23.67
N VAL A 176 11.76 -18.72 23.17
CA VAL A 176 12.23 -18.15 21.90
C VAL A 176 13.73 -17.83 21.97
N SER A 177 14.45 -18.13 20.88
CA SER A 177 15.88 -17.84 20.76
C SER A 177 16.21 -16.34 20.85
N PRO A 178 17.46 -15.94 21.15
CA PRO A 178 17.86 -14.53 21.12
C PRO A 178 17.51 -13.81 19.81
N GLU A 179 17.71 -14.48 18.67
CA GLU A 179 17.40 -13.97 17.34
C GLU A 179 15.88 -13.80 17.18
N GLY A 180 15.09 -14.79 17.60
CA GLY A 180 13.64 -14.71 17.56
C GLY A 180 13.08 -13.60 18.44
N ARG A 181 13.69 -13.33 19.60
CA ARG A 181 13.27 -12.21 20.47
C ARG A 181 13.47 -10.86 19.82
N GLN A 182 14.57 -10.67 19.07
CA GLN A 182 14.79 -9.43 18.31
C GLN A 182 13.70 -9.25 17.24
N VAL A 183 13.38 -10.32 16.49
CA VAL A 183 12.32 -10.31 15.49
C VAL A 183 10.96 -9.95 16.10
N VAL A 184 10.63 -10.52 17.26
CA VAL A 184 9.37 -10.25 17.98
C VAL A 184 9.30 -8.81 18.48
N ALA A 185 10.40 -8.29 19.06
CA ALA A 185 10.45 -6.90 19.53
C ALA A 185 10.25 -5.91 18.37
N ASP A 186 10.92 -6.14 17.23
CA ASP A 186 10.77 -5.31 16.05
C ASP A 186 9.37 -5.41 15.43
N ALA A 187 8.75 -6.59 15.47
CA ALA A 187 7.38 -6.81 15.02
C ALA A 187 6.36 -6.05 15.89
N LEU A 188 6.53 -6.06 17.21
CA LEU A 188 5.66 -5.30 18.14
C LEU A 188 5.66 -3.81 17.83
N VAL A 189 6.85 -3.22 17.64
CA VAL A 189 6.98 -1.79 17.28
C VAL A 189 6.25 -1.48 15.96
N ARG A 190 6.29 -2.39 14.99
CA ARG A 190 5.59 -2.24 13.70
C ARG A 190 4.08 -2.32 13.87
N THR A 191 3.58 -3.28 14.65
CA THR A 191 2.15 -3.44 14.94
C THR A 191 1.60 -2.23 15.71
N GLU A 192 2.34 -1.70 16.68
CA GLU A 192 1.97 -0.49 17.42
C GLU A 192 1.94 0.75 16.52
N ARG A 193 2.94 0.93 15.64
CA ARG A 193 2.96 2.05 14.68
C ARG A 193 1.78 1.97 13.70
N SER A 194 1.35 0.77 13.33
CA SER A 194 0.15 0.57 12.50
C SER A 194 -1.15 0.89 13.26
N SER A 195 -1.18 0.69 14.58
CA SER A 195 -2.36 0.95 15.43
C SER A 195 -2.45 2.41 15.91
N GLY A 196 -1.32 3.05 16.20
CA GLY A 196 -1.22 4.43 16.71
C GLY A 196 -1.32 5.54 15.65
N GLY A 197 -1.46 5.19 14.36
CA GLY A 197 -1.57 6.15 13.25
C GLY A 197 -2.95 6.82 13.12
N HIS A 198 -3.92 6.50 13.97
CA HIS A 198 -5.27 7.04 13.93
C HIS A 198 -5.33 8.44 14.55
N THR A 199 -4.72 9.43 13.89
CA THR A 199 -4.99 10.89 13.92
C THR A 199 -3.79 11.68 13.37
N LYS A 200 -3.26 11.32 12.20
CA LYS A 200 -2.86 12.41 11.31
C LYS A 200 -4.15 13.04 10.83
N THR A 201 -4.57 14.12 11.50
CA THR A 201 -5.45 15.10 10.90
C THR A 201 -4.78 15.52 9.61
N VAL A 202 -5.16 14.88 8.51
CA VAL A 202 -5.04 15.47 7.18
C VAL A 202 -5.78 16.78 7.31
N ARG A 203 -5.02 17.86 7.51
CA ARG A 203 -5.55 19.20 7.61
C ARG A 203 -6.03 19.52 6.20
N THR A 204 -7.22 19.07 5.87
CA THR A 204 -8.00 19.52 4.73
C THR A 204 -8.04 21.03 4.86
N ARG A 205 -7.18 21.73 4.12
CA ARG A 205 -7.44 23.12 3.80
C ARG A 205 -8.79 23.09 3.14
N SER A 206 -9.80 23.59 3.84
CA SER A 206 -11.15 23.77 3.34
C SER A 206 -11.04 24.56 2.03
N VAL A 207 -11.15 23.87 0.90
CA VAL A 207 -11.42 24.50 -0.38
C VAL A 207 -12.93 24.74 -0.38
N THR A 208 -13.32 25.97 -0.03
CA THR A 208 -14.70 26.41 -0.13
C THR A 208 -15.03 26.50 -1.61
N TRP A 209 -15.71 25.48 -2.13
CA TRP A 209 -16.28 25.53 -3.46
C TRP A 209 -17.47 26.49 -3.45
N HIS A 210 -17.28 27.69 -4.00
CA HIS A 210 -18.40 28.54 -4.38
C HIS A 210 -19.00 27.95 -5.66
N SER A 211 -20.03 27.11 -5.52
CA SER A 211 -20.84 26.73 -6.67
C SER A 211 -21.71 27.92 -7.06
N THR A 212 -21.35 28.59 -8.14
CA THR A 212 -22.23 29.57 -8.77
C THR A 212 -23.36 28.80 -9.46
N GLY A 213 -24.52 28.77 -8.80
CA GLY A 213 -25.84 28.72 -9.42
C GLY A 213 -26.32 27.37 -9.96
N ALA A 214 -27.28 26.77 -9.26
CA ALA A 214 -28.62 26.53 -9.81
C ALA A 214 -29.59 26.21 -8.67
N SER A 215 -30.63 27.03 -8.57
CA SER A 215 -31.74 26.94 -7.61
C SER A 215 -32.50 25.61 -7.73
N GLY A 216 -32.79 24.94 -6.61
CA GLY A 216 -33.71 23.79 -6.63
C GLY A 216 -33.87 22.98 -5.33
N SER A 217 -34.85 23.37 -4.50
CA SER A 217 -35.63 22.55 -3.55
C SER A 217 -34.97 22.01 -2.24
N PRO A 218 -35.58 22.21 -1.04
CA PRO A 218 -34.93 22.00 0.25
C PRO A 218 -35.18 20.63 0.92
N ARG A 219 -35.53 19.56 0.19
CA ARG A 219 -35.91 18.26 0.82
C ARG A 219 -34.90 17.11 0.72
N ALA A 220 -33.72 17.30 0.11
CA ALA A 220 -32.73 16.22 -0.05
C ALA A 220 -31.60 16.19 1.03
N GLY A 221 -31.69 17.02 2.08
CA GLY A 221 -30.57 17.22 3.02
C GLY A 221 -30.41 16.20 4.15
N LYS A 222 -31.35 15.26 4.36
CA LYS A 222 -31.33 14.38 5.55
C LYS A 222 -31.16 12.88 5.27
N VAL A 223 -31.18 12.44 4.00
CA VAL A 223 -31.01 11.01 3.68
C VAL A 223 -29.53 10.65 3.44
N ILE A 224 -28.68 11.63 3.10
CA ILE A 224 -27.28 11.38 2.68
C ILE A 224 -26.35 11.12 3.89
N ALA A 225 -26.65 11.66 5.08
CA ALA A 225 -25.79 11.49 6.25
C ALA A 225 -25.91 10.11 6.92
N VAL A 226 -27.04 9.42 6.76
CA VAL A 226 -27.28 8.12 7.43
C VAL A 226 -26.67 6.96 6.63
N VAL A 227 -26.55 7.09 5.31
CA VAL A 227 -26.01 6.03 4.43
C VAL A 227 -24.49 5.91 4.57
N ALA A 228 -23.77 7.02 4.81
CA ALA A 228 -22.31 7.01 4.96
C ALA A 228 -21.82 6.27 6.22
N VAL A 229 -22.58 6.36 7.33
CA VAL A 229 -22.22 5.66 8.58
C VAL A 229 -22.54 4.17 8.48
N ALA A 230 -23.63 3.80 7.80
CA ALA A 230 -24.00 2.41 7.58
C ALA A 230 -23.02 1.67 6.66
N ALA A 231 -22.47 2.34 5.63
CA ALA A 231 -21.51 1.73 4.71
C ALA A 231 -20.14 1.46 5.36
N VAL A 232 -19.65 2.36 6.22
CA VAL A 232 -18.40 2.17 6.96
C VAL A 232 -18.56 1.08 8.03
N ALA A 233 -19.72 1.02 8.69
CA ALA A 233 -20.01 -0.04 9.64
C ALA A 233 -20.15 -1.41 8.95
N LEU A 234 -20.81 -1.50 7.79
CA LEU A 234 -20.91 -2.76 7.03
C LEU A 234 -19.56 -3.23 6.48
N TYR A 235 -18.72 -2.31 5.99
CA TYR A 235 -17.38 -2.66 5.51
C TYR A 235 -16.52 -3.26 6.63
N LEU A 236 -16.62 -2.73 7.86
CA LEU A 236 -15.92 -3.27 9.03
C LEU A 236 -16.53 -4.59 9.57
N LEU A 237 -17.80 -4.87 9.28
CA LEU A 237 -18.49 -6.07 9.75
C LEU A 237 -18.36 -7.27 8.81
N PHE A 238 -18.20 -7.03 7.50
CA PHE A 238 -18.12 -8.06 6.46
C PHE A 238 -16.70 -8.30 5.91
N ALA A 239 -15.71 -7.48 6.31
CA ALA A 239 -14.30 -7.72 6.01
C ALA A 239 -13.64 -8.71 7.00
N ARG A 240 -14.38 -9.72 7.47
CA ARG A 240 -13.88 -10.76 8.38
C ARG A 240 -14.05 -12.15 7.77
#